data_AF-A0A355BFP7-F1
#
_entry.id   AF-A0A355BFP7-F1
#
_cell.length_a   1.000
_cell.length_b   1.000
_cell.length_c   1.000
_cell.angle_alpha   90.00
_cell.angle_beta   90.00
_cell.angle_gamma   90.00
#
_symmetry.space_group_name_H-M   'P 1'
#
loop_
_entity.id
_entity.type
_entity.pdbx_description
1 polymer ?
#
loop_
_entity_poly.entity_id
_entity_poly.type
_entity_poly.pdbx_seq_one_letter_code
_entity_poly.pdbx_strand_id
1 'polypeptide(L)'
;TDIRFTLQSVSKVFALMLALEDQGFAGVFDRIGMEPTGDAFNSIVKLETFASLRPLNPLINAGAIATTALIKGDSVAERFQR
;
A
#
# COMPACT_ATOMS: atom_id res chain seq x y z
N THR A 1 16.34 -21.93 -11.69
CA THR A 1 15.65 -20.71 -11.19
C THR A 1 14.25 -21.05 -10.67
N ASP A 2 13.92 -22.33 -10.47
CA ASP A 2 12.56 -22.83 -10.29
C ASP A 2 12.19 -23.09 -8.83
N ILE A 3 13.04 -22.66 -7.91
CA ILE A 3 12.77 -22.73 -6.47
C ILE A 3 11.83 -21.58 -6.12
N ARG A 4 10.63 -21.92 -5.64
CA ARG A 4 9.65 -20.92 -5.19
C ARG A 4 10.08 -20.33 -3.84
N PHE A 5 9.85 -19.03 -3.70
CA PHE A 5 10.02 -18.31 -2.44
C PHE A 5 8.90 -17.28 -2.28
N THR A 6 8.74 -16.77 -1.07
CA THR A 6 7.71 -15.77 -0.77
C THR A 6 8.05 -14.41 -1.38
N LEU A 7 7.10 -13.75 -2.03
CA LEU A 7 7.30 -12.41 -2.59
C LEU A 7 7.59 -11.34 -1.52
N GLN A 8 7.06 -11.51 -0.30
CA GLN A 8 7.19 -10.51 0.77
C GLN A 8 6.80 -9.11 0.26
N SER A 9 7.52 -8.05 0.64
CA SER A 9 7.20 -6.66 0.27
C SER A 9 7.22 -6.39 -1.24
N VAL A 10 7.70 -7.30 -2.09
CA VAL A 10 7.52 -7.18 -3.54
C VAL A 10 6.03 -7.23 -3.91
N SER A 11 5.19 -7.90 -3.11
CA SER A 11 3.74 -7.95 -3.31
C SER A 11 3.07 -6.58 -3.30
N LYS A 12 3.67 -5.57 -2.65
CA LYS A 12 3.13 -4.21 -2.54
C LYS A 12 2.99 -3.52 -3.90
N VAL A 13 3.87 -3.85 -4.85
CA VAL A 13 3.77 -3.33 -6.23
C VAL A 13 2.49 -3.83 -6.88
N PHE A 14 2.16 -5.11 -6.72
CA PHE A 14 0.94 -5.71 -7.27
C PHE A 14 -0.32 -5.19 -6.56
N ALA A 15 -0.29 -5.05 -5.23
CA ALA A 15 -1.38 -4.45 -4.48
C ALA A 15 -1.67 -3.01 -4.92
N LEU A 16 -0.62 -2.21 -5.18
CA LEU A 16 -0.76 -0.85 -5.70
C LEU A 16 -1.36 -0.84 -7.10
N MET A 17 -0.91 -1.72 -8.00
CA MET A 17 -1.47 -1.82 -9.35
C MET A 17 -2.97 -2.12 -9.31
N LEU A 18 -3.38 -3.08 -8.50
CA LEU A 18 -4.79 -3.47 -8.36
C LEU A 18 -5.63 -2.34 -7.74
N ALA A 19 -5.13 -1.67 -6.70
CA ALA A 19 -5.82 -0.54 -6.09
C ALA A 19 -5.99 0.64 -7.07
N LEU A 20 -5.00 0.88 -7.94
CA LEU A 20 -5.08 1.90 -8.98
C LEU A 20 -6.09 1.55 -10.07
N GLU A 21 -6.18 0.27 -10.45
CA GLU A 21 -7.21 -0.20 -11.38
C GLU A 21 -8.63 0.00 -10.81
N ASP A 22 -8.79 -0.25 -9.50
CA ASP A 22 -10.09 -0.16 -8.82
C ASP A 22 -10.57 1.27 -8.53
N GLN A 23 -9.65 2.12 -8.07
CA GLN A 23 -9.97 3.44 -7.52
C GLN A 23 -9.53 4.59 -8.43
N GLY A 24 -8.73 4.29 -9.46
CA GLY A 24 -8.03 5.30 -10.23
C GLY A 24 -6.93 6.01 -9.45
N PHE A 25 -6.19 6.88 -10.14
CA PHE A 25 -5.04 7.60 -9.57
C PHE A 25 -5.43 8.45 -8.35
N ALA A 26 -6.44 9.32 -8.49
CA ALA A 26 -6.89 10.19 -7.41
C ALA A 26 -7.45 9.40 -6.22
N GLY A 27 -8.20 8.33 -6.50
CA GLY A 27 -8.76 7.46 -5.45
C GLY A 27 -7.69 6.84 -4.54
N VAL A 28 -6.51 6.55 -5.07
CA VAL A 28 -5.36 6.08 -4.27
C VAL A 28 -4.58 7.24 -3.66
N PHE A 29 -4.13 8.20 -4.48
CA PHE A 29 -3.11 9.16 -4.06
C PHE A 29 -3.63 10.39 -3.30
N ASP A 30 -4.95 10.57 -3.21
CA ASP A 30 -5.53 11.50 -2.23
C ASP A 30 -5.41 10.93 -0.80
N ARG A 31 -5.41 9.60 -0.66
CA ARG A 31 -5.38 8.89 0.64
C ARG A 31 -3.99 8.39 1.03
N ILE A 32 -3.08 8.25 0.08
CA ILE A 32 -1.70 7.76 0.28
C ILE A 32 -0.76 8.68 -0.48
N GLY A 33 0.34 9.11 0.14
CA GLY A 33 1.32 9.97 -0.53
C GLY A 33 2.14 9.25 -1.61
N MET A 34 3.07 9.99 -2.20
CA MET A 34 4.09 9.47 -3.14
C MET A 34 5.52 9.81 -2.68
N GLU A 35 5.68 10.25 -1.43
CA GLU A 35 6.93 10.80 -0.92
C GLU A 35 7.84 9.70 -0.36
N PRO A 36 9.15 9.75 -0.63
CA PRO A 36 10.10 8.87 0.03
C PRO A 36 10.15 9.15 1.52
N THR A 37 10.20 8.10 2.35
CA THR A 37 10.26 8.27 3.80
C THR A 37 11.67 8.55 4.31
N GLY A 38 12.74 8.11 3.66
CA GLY A 38 14.11 8.21 4.21
C GLY A 38 14.35 7.35 5.48
N ASP A 39 13.29 6.99 6.20
CA ASP A 39 13.29 6.07 7.34
C ASP A 39 13.09 4.61 6.90
N ALA A 40 13.32 3.69 7.84
CA ALA A 40 13.01 2.28 7.67
C ALA A 40 11.55 2.04 7.24
N PHE A 41 11.33 1.01 6.44
CA PHE A 41 10.04 0.71 5.81
C PHE A 41 8.89 0.41 6.79
N ASN A 42 9.21 0.12 8.06
CA ASN A 42 8.28 -0.16 9.15
C ASN A 42 8.16 1.01 10.16
N SER A 43 8.80 2.14 9.89
CA SER A 43 8.77 3.31 10.78
C SER A 43 7.37 3.95 10.79
N ILE A 44 6.85 4.20 12.00
CA ILE A 44 5.59 4.93 12.23
C ILE A 44 5.82 6.43 12.45
N VAL A 45 7.07 6.85 12.72
CA VAL A 45 7.42 8.20 13.17
C VAL A 45 6.88 9.28 12.24
N LYS A 46 7.06 9.09 10.92
CA LYS A 46 6.55 10.07 9.95
C LYS A 46 5.04 10.10 9.87
N LEU A 47 4.35 8.98 10.09
CA LEU A 47 2.88 8.96 10.09
C LEU A 47 2.31 9.80 11.25
N GLU A 48 2.98 9.78 12.41
CA GLU A 48 2.53 10.51 13.60
C GLU A 48 2.93 11.99 13.60
N THR A 49 4.01 12.34 12.89
CA THR A 49 4.58 13.70 12.88
C THR A 49 4.20 14.53 11.67
N PHE A 50 3.79 13.92 10.55
CA PHE A 50 3.31 14.67 9.39
C PHE A 50 1.88 15.19 9.63
N ALA A 51 1.64 16.44 9.22
CA ALA A 51 0.34 17.08 9.35
C ALA A 51 -0.78 16.36 8.58
N SER A 52 -0.44 15.74 7.45
CA SER A 52 -1.35 14.84 6.76
C SER A 52 -1.22 13.45 7.37
N LEU A 53 -2.20 13.01 8.17
CA LEU A 53 -2.30 11.68 8.80
C LEU A 53 -2.44 10.51 7.80
N ARG A 54 -1.90 10.67 6.58
CA ARG A 54 -1.86 9.68 5.52
C ARG A 54 -0.47 9.03 5.43
N PRO A 55 -0.38 7.72 5.11
CA PRO A 55 0.90 7.09 4.83
C PRO A 55 1.63 7.80 3.69
N LEU A 56 2.95 7.92 3.79
CA LEU A 56 3.73 8.74 2.86
C LEU A 56 3.91 8.14 1.47
N ASN A 57 3.92 6.81 1.36
CA ASN A 57 3.96 6.11 0.07
C ASN A 57 3.42 4.68 0.22
N PRO A 58 2.98 4.02 -0.86
CA PRO A 58 2.41 2.67 -0.80
C PRO A 58 3.41 1.55 -0.50
N LEU A 59 4.73 1.81 -0.53
CA LEU A 59 5.76 0.77 -0.44
C LEU A 59 6.31 0.56 0.98
N ILE A 60 6.07 1.49 1.90
CA ILE A 60 6.23 1.26 3.35
C ILE A 60 5.07 0.42 3.89
N ASN A 61 5.23 -0.20 5.06
CA ASN A 61 4.21 -1.09 5.63
C ASN A 61 2.88 -0.38 5.87
N ALA A 62 2.90 0.83 6.44
CA ALA A 62 1.68 1.61 6.68
C ALA A 62 0.93 1.91 5.36
N GLY A 63 1.67 2.27 4.32
CA GLY A 63 1.09 2.53 3.00
C GLY A 63 0.60 1.29 2.31
N ALA A 64 1.28 0.16 2.45
CA ALA A 64 0.83 -1.12 1.92
C ALA A 64 -0.48 -1.57 2.57
N ILE A 65 -0.61 -1.43 3.89
CA ILE A 65 -1.85 -1.74 4.61
C ILE A 65 -2.99 -0.86 4.11
N ALA A 66 -2.75 0.45 3.98
CA ALA A 66 -3.73 1.38 3.43
C ALA A 66 -4.08 1.05 1.96
N THR A 67 -3.09 0.70 1.14
CA THR A 67 -3.29 0.33 -0.28
C THR A 67 -4.16 -0.92 -0.39
N THR A 68 -3.89 -1.95 0.40
CA THR A 68 -4.71 -3.18 0.42
C THR A 68 -6.15 -2.91 0.84
N ALA A 69 -6.39 -1.93 1.72
CA ALA A 69 -7.74 -1.53 2.11
C ALA A 69 -8.53 -0.84 0.99
N LEU A 70 -7.85 -0.34 -0.05
CA LEU A 70 -8.46 0.32 -1.22
C LEU A 70 -8.82 -0.65 -2.36
N ILE A 71 -8.38 -1.92 -2.28
CA ILE A 71 -8.79 -2.96 -3.22
C ILE A 71 -10.29 -3.19 -3.09
N LYS A 72 -11.01 -3.16 -4.21
CA LYS A 72 -12.46 -3.33 -4.24
C LYS A 72 -12.84 -4.78 -3.90
N GLY A 73 -13.79 -4.89 -2.98
CA GLY A 73 -14.39 -6.12 -2.48
C GLY A 73 -15.18 -5.82 -1.21
N ASP A 74 -16.37 -6.42 -1.11
CA ASP A 74 -17.31 -6.16 0.00
C ASP A 74 -16.97 -6.99 1.25
N SER A 75 -16.05 -7.94 1.11
CA SER A 75 -15.51 -8.75 2.21
C SER A 75 -13.99 -8.89 2.14
N VAL A 76 -13.39 -9.30 3.26
CA VAL A 76 -11.95 -9.64 3.32
C VAL A 76 -11.61 -10.75 2.33
N ALA A 77 -12.50 -11.75 2.19
CA ALA A 77 -12.32 -12.86 1.28
C ALA A 77 -12.31 -12.40 -0.19
N GLU A 78 -13.22 -11.52 -0.57
CA GLU A 78 -13.26 -10.96 -1.92
C GLU A 78 -12.00 -10.17 -2.26
N ARG A 79 -11.54 -9.29 -1.35
CA ARG A 79 -10.30 -8.53 -1.58
C ARG A 79 -9.07 -9.43 -1.70
N PHE A 80 -9.05 -10.56 -0.98
CA PHE A 80 -7.94 -11.51 -1.01
C PHE A 80 -7.89 -12.36 -2.28
N GLN A 81 -9.03 -12.59 -2.95
CA GLN A 81 -9.13 -13.43 -4.15
C GLN A 81 -8.84 -12.69 -5.47
N ARG A 82 -8.69 -11.38 -5.41
CA ARG A 82 -8.34 -10.55 -6.57
C ARG A 82 -6.84 -10.42 -6.73
#